data_AF-Q60AW2-F1
#
_entry.id   AF-Q60AW2-F1
#
_cell.length_a   1.000
_cell.length_b   1.000
_cell.length_c   1.000
_cell.angle_alpha   90.00
_cell.angle_beta   90.00
_cell.angle_gamma   90.00
#
_symmetry.space_group_name_H-M   'P 1'
#
loop_
_entity.id
_entity.type
_entity.pdbx_description
1 polymer ?
#
loop_
_entity_poly.entity_id
_entity_poly.type
_entity_poly.pdbx_seq_one_letter_code
_entity_poly.pdbx_strand_id
1 'polypeptide(L)'
;MTRERILMAAKDYLEKNDIERLTLRRVAELSGVSPPTVYAHFPTMDDLIAAFFQWLKPRLGLDQPLPSLKELATLPDRLFPRYEEYGPLLRNLMNKPSWDRQRLADRDRRHGGWLDAISAEFPDHTPEQLRRGGLVVAAFWTPTLWRWLRDTCGFTPEETRLVAGWAIRVLIDALKKDPSSLDGSPSNTLPSPDPDDEFKP
;
A
#
# COMPACT_ATOMS: atom_id res chain seq x y z
N MET A 1 15.53 0.10 22.80
CA MET A 1 15.37 1.42 23.43
C MET A 1 15.75 2.55 22.48
N THR A 2 17.03 2.72 22.09
CA THR A 2 17.47 3.84 21.22
C THR A 2 16.87 3.83 19.82
N ARG A 3 16.90 2.69 19.13
CA ARG A 3 16.32 2.55 17.78
C ARG A 3 14.84 2.92 17.73
N GLU A 4 14.05 2.40 18.67
CA GLU A 4 12.61 2.70 18.78
C GLU A 4 12.37 4.19 19.05
N ARG A 5 13.16 4.81 19.93
CA ARG A 5 13.07 6.25 20.24
C ARG A 5 13.34 7.12 19.01
N ILE A 6 14.30 6.74 18.16
CA ILE A 6 14.57 7.42 16.87
C ILE A 6 13.35 7.30 15.94
N LEU A 7 12.76 6.10 15.82
CA LEU A 7 11.60 5.87 14.95
C LEU A 7 10.34 6.60 15.46
N MET A 8 10.11 6.66 16.77
CA MET A 8 9.01 7.46 17.34
C MET A 8 9.20 8.96 17.07
N ALA A 9 10.41 9.49 17.22
CA ALA A 9 10.68 10.89 16.88
C ALA A 9 10.46 11.17 15.37
N ALA A 10 10.81 10.21 14.51
CA ALA A 10 10.49 10.30 13.08
C ALA A 10 8.97 10.29 12.85
N LYS A 11 8.21 9.39 13.49
CA LYS A 11 6.74 9.36 13.41
C LYS A 11 6.13 10.72 13.77
N ASP A 12 6.48 11.28 14.92
CA ASP A 12 5.90 12.53 15.41
C ASP A 12 6.21 13.72 14.49
N TYR A 13 7.37 13.71 13.84
CA TYR A 13 7.71 14.68 12.80
C TYR A 13 6.89 14.48 11.53
N LEU A 14 6.82 13.24 11.05
CA LEU A 14 6.17 12.85 9.80
C LEU A 14 4.64 12.94 9.85
N GLU A 15 4.03 12.97 11.03
CA GLU A 15 2.62 13.32 11.19
C GLU A 15 2.29 14.75 10.77
N LYS A 16 3.30 15.63 10.76
CA LYS A 16 3.12 17.07 10.52
C LYS A 16 3.89 17.57 9.31
N ASN A 17 4.81 16.76 8.77
CA ASN A 17 5.76 17.19 7.76
C ASN A 17 5.95 16.09 6.70
N ASP A 18 6.28 16.55 5.50
CA ASP A 18 6.66 15.69 4.38
C ASP A 18 7.92 14.86 4.71
N ILE A 19 7.90 13.57 4.35
CA ILE A 19 9.06 12.68 4.51
C ILE A 19 10.30 13.17 3.76
N GLU A 20 10.14 13.85 2.63
CA GLU A 20 11.25 14.38 1.84
C GLU A 20 12.00 15.52 2.56
N ARG A 21 11.46 16.05 3.67
CA ARG A 21 12.11 17.06 4.53
C ARG A 21 12.85 16.46 5.72
N LEU A 22 12.69 15.17 5.98
CA LEU A 22 13.33 14.50 7.11
C LEU A 22 14.82 14.26 6.82
N THR A 23 15.67 14.49 7.83
CA THR A 23 17.12 14.20 7.74
C THR A 23 17.60 13.46 9.00
N LEU A 24 18.68 12.68 8.90
CA LEU A 24 19.26 11.97 10.05
C LEU A 24 19.64 12.92 11.18
N ARG A 25 20.20 14.09 10.86
CA ARG A 25 20.48 15.16 11.83
C ARG A 25 19.21 15.65 12.51
N ARG A 26 18.15 15.89 11.74
CA ARG A 26 16.88 16.37 12.31
C ARG A 26 16.28 15.33 13.26
N VAL A 27 16.34 14.05 12.92
CA VAL A 27 15.86 12.99 13.82
C VAL A 27 16.75 12.86 15.05
N ALA A 28 18.06 13.04 14.94
CA ALA A 28 18.96 13.08 16.10
C ALA A 28 18.55 14.19 17.10
N GLU A 29 18.30 15.41 16.60
CA GLU A 29 17.79 16.53 17.41
C GLU A 29 16.45 16.19 18.07
N LEU A 30 15.46 15.72 17.30
CA LEU A 30 14.11 15.42 17.79
C LEU A 30 14.08 14.26 18.77
N SER A 31 14.91 13.25 18.56
CA SER A 31 15.00 12.09 19.44
C SER A 31 15.87 12.35 20.66
N GLY A 32 16.67 13.43 20.69
CA GLY A 32 17.67 13.68 21.73
C GLY A 32 18.77 12.63 21.78
N VAL A 33 19.06 11.99 20.64
CA VAL A 33 20.13 11.01 20.47
C VAL A 33 21.28 11.68 19.71
N SER A 34 22.54 11.39 20.07
CA SER A 34 23.67 12.01 19.38
C SER A 34 23.69 11.64 17.89
N PRO A 35 24.12 12.54 16.98
CA PRO A 35 24.22 12.22 15.56
C PRO A 35 25.06 10.95 15.29
N PRO A 36 26.25 10.74 15.89
CA PRO A 36 27.02 9.51 15.68
C PRO A 36 26.24 8.23 16.01
N THR A 37 25.42 8.25 17.08
CA THR A 37 24.57 7.11 17.43
C THR A 37 23.43 6.90 16.43
N VAL A 38 22.85 7.97 15.87
CA VAL A 38 21.86 7.85 14.80
C VAL A 38 22.48 7.25 13.54
N TYR A 39 23.64 7.76 13.10
CA TYR A 39 24.36 7.21 11.94
C TYR A 39 24.77 5.74 12.14
N ALA A 40 25.11 5.34 13.36
CA ALA A 40 25.42 3.94 13.67
C ALA A 40 24.20 3.01 13.53
N HIS A 41 22.99 3.50 13.80
CA HIS A 41 21.75 2.73 13.63
C HIS A 41 21.19 2.80 12.21
N PHE A 42 21.37 3.95 11.55
CA PHE A 42 20.83 4.27 10.24
C PHE A 42 21.91 4.99 9.42
N PRO A 43 22.75 4.25 8.69
CA PRO A 43 23.85 4.83 7.93
C PRO A 43 23.38 5.84 6.88
N THR A 44 22.22 5.61 6.28
CA THR A 44 21.60 6.49 5.28
C THR A 44 20.16 6.84 5.62
N MET A 45 19.61 7.84 4.91
CA MET A 45 18.19 8.15 4.99
C MET A 45 17.32 6.97 4.49
N ASP A 46 17.76 6.26 3.44
CA ASP A 46 17.02 5.09 2.96
C ASP A 46 16.99 3.98 4.02
N ASP A 47 18.06 3.78 4.80
CA ASP A 47 18.07 2.82 5.93
C ASP A 47 17.06 3.21 7.02
N LEU A 48 16.98 4.49 7.35
CA LEU A 48 15.98 5.01 8.29
C LEU A 48 14.56 4.78 7.78
N ILE A 49 14.30 5.08 6.51
CA ILE A 49 12.95 4.97 5.92
C ILE A 49 12.56 3.49 5.77
N ALA A 50 13.48 2.61 5.35
CA ALA A 50 13.26 1.17 5.32
C ALA A 50 12.93 0.62 6.72
N ALA A 51 13.67 1.05 7.74
CA ALA A 51 13.40 0.70 9.12
C ALA A 51 12.06 1.22 9.62
N PHE A 52 11.71 2.46 9.27
CA PHE A 52 10.43 3.08 9.61
C PHE A 52 9.27 2.37 8.92
N PHE A 53 9.45 1.96 7.66
CA PHE A 53 8.48 1.14 6.92
C PHE A 53 8.17 -0.17 7.65
N GLN A 54 9.21 -0.91 8.06
CA GLN A 54 9.04 -2.18 8.79
C GLN A 54 8.44 -1.96 10.19
N TRP A 55 8.71 -0.81 10.82
CA TRP A 55 8.12 -0.43 12.09
C TRP A 55 6.63 -0.05 11.99
N LEU A 56 6.23 0.58 10.89
CA LEU A 56 4.85 1.02 10.66
C LEU A 56 3.94 -0.12 10.20
N LYS A 57 4.44 -1.05 9.38
CA LYS A 57 3.68 -2.20 8.84
C LYS A 57 2.84 -2.97 9.88
N PRO A 58 3.38 -3.41 11.05
CA PRO A 58 2.61 -4.10 12.07
C PRO A 58 1.53 -3.22 12.73
N ARG A 59 1.82 -1.92 12.89
CA ARG A 59 0.88 -0.95 13.46
C ARG A 59 -0.34 -0.75 12.56
N LEU A 60 -0.12 -0.80 11.25
CA LEU A 60 -1.18 -0.80 10.23
C LEU A 60 -1.88 -2.16 10.08
N GLY A 61 -1.40 -3.23 10.74
CA GLY A 61 -1.95 -4.58 10.61
C GLY A 61 -1.63 -5.27 9.28
N LEU A 62 -0.62 -4.77 8.57
CA LEU A 62 -0.20 -5.24 7.24
C LEU A 62 0.83 -6.38 7.28
N ASP A 63 1.18 -6.85 8.47
CA ASP A 63 2.05 -8.00 8.72
C ASP A 63 1.27 -9.27 9.11
N GLN A 64 -0.05 -9.15 9.30
CA GLN A 64 -0.92 -10.25 9.67
C GLN A 64 -1.25 -11.13 8.46
N PRO A 65 -1.45 -12.45 8.65
CA PRO A 65 -1.95 -13.31 7.59
C PRO A 65 -3.31 -12.80 7.08
N LEU A 66 -3.59 -13.08 5.80
CA LEU A 66 -4.92 -12.87 5.25
C LEU A 66 -5.90 -13.85 5.91
N PRO A 67 -7.14 -13.42 6.18
CA PRO A 67 -8.19 -14.33 6.63
C PRO A 67 -8.60 -15.25 5.47
N SER A 68 -9.51 -16.19 5.76
CA SER A 68 -10.11 -17.04 4.73
C SER A 68 -10.76 -16.21 3.62
N LEU A 69 -10.92 -16.77 2.41
CA LEU A 69 -11.56 -16.06 1.29
C LEU A 69 -12.97 -15.59 1.62
N LYS A 70 -13.71 -16.34 2.44
CA LYS A 70 -15.06 -15.98 2.92
C LYS A 70 -15.05 -14.71 3.78
N GLU A 71 -13.98 -14.49 4.53
CA GLU A 71 -13.81 -13.37 5.46
C GLU A 71 -12.97 -12.25 4.86
N LEU A 72 -12.41 -12.42 3.66
CA LEU A 72 -11.52 -11.43 3.05
C LEU A 72 -12.19 -10.05 2.90
N ALA A 73 -13.50 -10.04 2.67
CA ALA A 73 -14.30 -8.82 2.60
C ALA A 73 -14.41 -8.03 3.91
N THR A 74 -14.03 -8.61 5.05
CA THR A 74 -14.03 -7.94 6.36
C THR A 74 -12.68 -7.29 6.66
N LEU A 75 -11.68 -7.41 5.77
CA LEU A 75 -10.38 -6.76 5.94
C LEU A 75 -10.47 -5.24 6.15
N PRO A 76 -11.29 -4.49 5.39
CA PRO A 76 -11.47 -3.05 5.62
C PRO A 76 -11.91 -2.73 7.04
N ASP A 77 -12.78 -3.55 7.65
CA ASP A 77 -13.22 -3.37 9.04
C ASP A 77 -12.08 -3.51 10.04
N ARG A 78 -11.12 -4.39 9.76
CA ARG A 78 -9.93 -4.59 10.59
C ARG A 78 -8.86 -3.52 10.39
N LEU A 79 -8.65 -3.10 9.14
CA LEU A 79 -7.47 -2.32 8.74
C LEU A 79 -7.74 -0.82 8.72
N PHE A 80 -8.91 -0.38 8.23
CA PHE A 80 -9.17 1.05 8.05
C PHE A 80 -9.23 1.85 9.35
N PRO A 81 -9.72 1.32 10.50
CA PRO A 81 -9.60 2.04 11.76
C PRO A 81 -8.16 2.39 12.14
N ARG A 82 -7.20 1.49 11.84
CA ARG A 82 -5.76 1.77 12.02
C ARG A 82 -5.29 2.84 11.04
N TYR A 83 -5.82 2.86 9.82
CA TYR A 83 -5.45 3.89 8.84
C TYR A 83 -5.98 5.27 9.24
N GLU A 84 -7.17 5.33 9.86
CA GLU A 84 -7.68 6.56 10.47
C GLU A 84 -6.77 7.04 11.61
N GLU A 85 -6.37 6.14 12.52
CA GLU A 85 -5.45 6.45 13.63
C GLU A 85 -4.13 7.04 13.13
N TYR A 86 -3.53 6.43 12.08
CA TYR A 86 -2.29 6.88 11.47
C TYR A 86 -2.51 7.84 10.29
N GLY A 87 -3.70 8.43 10.16
CA GLY A 87 -4.11 9.14 8.95
C GLY A 87 -3.22 10.32 8.57
N PRO A 88 -2.86 11.24 9.49
CA PRO A 88 -1.94 12.34 9.20
C PRO A 88 -0.57 11.84 8.72
N LEU A 89 -0.04 10.80 9.37
CA LEU A 89 1.21 10.16 8.98
C LEU A 89 1.11 9.58 7.56
N LEU A 90 0.12 8.74 7.28
CA LEU A 90 -0.06 8.11 5.97
C LEU A 90 -0.15 9.15 4.85
N ARG A 91 -0.87 10.26 5.06
CA ARG A 91 -0.98 11.33 4.06
C ARG A 91 0.36 11.99 3.73
N ASN A 92 1.25 12.14 4.71
CA ASN A 92 2.58 12.72 4.52
C ASN A 92 3.62 11.73 3.97
N LEU A 93 3.36 10.43 4.08
CA LEU A 93 4.23 9.37 3.52
C LEU A 93 3.89 9.05 2.06
N MET A 94 2.62 9.12 1.68
CA MET A 94 2.15 8.55 0.41
C MET A 94 2.37 9.47 -0.79
N ASN A 95 2.67 8.86 -1.96
CA ASN A 95 3.08 9.55 -3.19
C ASN A 95 4.39 10.33 -3.03
N LYS A 96 5.30 9.82 -2.20
CA LYS A 96 6.60 10.41 -1.94
C LYS A 96 7.67 9.46 -2.48
N PRO A 97 8.62 9.92 -3.32
CA PRO A 97 9.60 9.05 -3.95
C PRO A 97 10.35 8.14 -2.96
N SER A 98 10.75 8.67 -1.81
CA SER A 98 11.48 7.89 -0.80
C SER A 98 10.66 6.77 -0.16
N TRP A 99 9.37 7.02 0.08
CA TRP A 99 8.44 6.02 0.59
C TRP A 99 8.04 4.99 -0.46
N ASP A 100 7.83 5.44 -1.70
CA ASP A 100 7.44 4.56 -2.81
C ASP A 100 8.55 3.57 -3.15
N ARG A 101 9.84 3.96 -3.04
CA ARG A 101 10.97 3.02 -3.15
C ARG A 101 10.83 1.85 -2.16
N GLN A 102 10.49 2.12 -0.90
CA GLN A 102 10.32 1.06 0.11
C GLN A 102 9.08 0.20 -0.16
N ARG A 103 7.97 0.82 -0.60
CA ARG A 103 6.76 0.08 -0.99
C ARG A 103 7.02 -0.89 -2.13
N LEU A 104 7.79 -0.46 -3.13
CA LEU A 104 8.21 -1.25 -4.29
C LEU A 104 9.20 -2.35 -3.89
N ALA A 105 10.15 -2.07 -3.00
CA ALA A 105 11.08 -3.08 -2.49
C ALA A 105 10.35 -4.19 -1.68
N ASP A 106 9.31 -3.87 -0.92
CA ASP A 106 8.48 -4.85 -0.20
C ASP A 106 7.34 -5.43 -1.08
N ARG A 107 7.25 -5.07 -2.37
CA ARG A 107 6.17 -5.49 -3.27
C ARG A 107 6.10 -7.00 -3.39
N ASP A 108 7.20 -7.65 -3.74
CA ASP A 108 7.17 -9.08 -4.09
C ASP A 108 6.85 -9.94 -2.86
N ARG A 109 7.39 -9.57 -1.69
CA ARG A 109 7.04 -10.21 -0.41
C ARG A 109 5.55 -10.04 -0.08
N ARG A 110 5.01 -8.82 -0.23
CA ARG A 110 3.62 -8.50 0.10
C ARG A 110 2.64 -9.16 -0.85
N HIS A 111 2.89 -9.03 -2.15
CA HIS A 111 2.07 -9.60 -3.20
C HIS A 111 2.15 -11.12 -3.20
N GLY A 112 3.34 -11.70 -2.99
CA GLY A 112 3.51 -13.14 -2.88
C GLY A 112 2.62 -13.73 -1.79
N GLY A 113 2.71 -13.23 -0.56
CA GLY A 113 1.86 -13.73 0.54
C GLY A 113 0.36 -13.56 0.31
N TRP A 114 -0.07 -12.51 -0.39
CA TRP A 114 -1.47 -12.33 -0.76
C TRP A 114 -1.92 -13.29 -1.85
N LEU A 115 -1.10 -13.44 -2.90
CA LEU A 115 -1.37 -14.35 -4.01
C LEU A 115 -1.38 -15.80 -3.53
N ASP A 116 -0.45 -16.21 -2.68
CA ASP A 116 -0.41 -17.57 -2.12
C ASP A 116 -1.70 -17.89 -1.36
N ALA A 117 -2.14 -16.98 -0.50
CA ALA A 117 -3.36 -17.14 0.29
C ALA A 117 -4.63 -17.17 -0.57
N ILE A 118 -4.70 -16.35 -1.62
CA ILE A 118 -5.86 -16.32 -2.52
C ILE A 118 -5.85 -17.54 -3.45
N SER A 119 -4.70 -17.94 -3.98
CA SER A 119 -4.58 -19.00 -4.99
C SER A 119 -4.94 -20.38 -4.46
N ALA A 120 -4.76 -20.62 -3.14
CA ALA A 120 -5.16 -21.86 -2.50
C ALA A 120 -6.66 -22.18 -2.64
N GLU A 121 -7.49 -21.16 -2.90
CA GLU A 121 -8.96 -21.26 -2.99
C GLU A 121 -9.45 -21.36 -4.45
N PHE A 122 -8.53 -21.29 -5.42
CA PHE A 122 -8.81 -21.24 -6.85
C PHE A 122 -7.88 -22.19 -7.64
N PRO A 123 -7.89 -23.50 -7.37
CA PRO A 123 -6.93 -24.45 -7.94
C PRO A 123 -7.05 -24.62 -9.46
N ASP A 124 -8.23 -24.33 -10.03
CA ASP A 124 -8.52 -24.49 -11.47
C ASP A 124 -8.20 -23.24 -12.30
N HIS A 125 -7.78 -22.14 -11.66
CA HIS A 125 -7.48 -20.87 -12.34
C HIS A 125 -6.08 -20.87 -12.92
N THR A 126 -5.89 -20.17 -14.04
CA THR A 126 -4.55 -20.00 -14.61
C THR A 126 -3.68 -19.10 -13.71
N PRO A 127 -2.33 -19.23 -13.76
CA PRO A 127 -1.45 -18.35 -12.99
C PRO A 127 -1.68 -16.85 -13.26
N GLU A 128 -2.06 -16.49 -14.48
CA GLU A 128 -2.30 -15.09 -14.85
C GLU A 128 -3.65 -14.58 -14.32
N GLN A 129 -4.69 -15.41 -14.31
CA GLN A 129 -5.98 -15.09 -13.67
C GLN A 129 -5.80 -14.89 -12.16
N LEU A 130 -5.04 -15.78 -11.50
CA LEU A 130 -4.70 -15.66 -10.08
C LEU A 130 -3.91 -14.39 -9.80
N ARG A 131 -2.91 -14.08 -10.63
CA ARG A 131 -2.11 -12.86 -10.50
C ARG A 131 -2.97 -11.60 -10.67
N ARG A 132 -3.75 -11.50 -11.75
CA ARG A 132 -4.59 -10.31 -12.02
C ARG A 132 -5.69 -10.16 -10.98
N GLY A 133 -6.43 -11.24 -10.73
CA GLY A 133 -7.53 -11.33 -9.78
C GLY A 133 -7.10 -11.05 -8.34
N GLY A 134 -6.08 -11.76 -7.86
CA GLY A 134 -5.60 -11.60 -6.50
C GLY A 134 -5.04 -10.20 -6.24
N LEU A 135 -4.30 -9.62 -7.19
CA LEU A 135 -3.76 -8.26 -7.04
C LEU A 135 -4.83 -7.17 -7.11
N VAL A 136 -5.85 -7.31 -7.97
CA VAL A 136 -6.96 -6.34 -8.00
C VAL A 136 -7.78 -6.40 -6.73
N VAL A 137 -8.08 -7.60 -6.22
CA VAL A 137 -8.74 -7.79 -4.92
C VAL A 137 -7.91 -7.12 -3.82
N ALA A 138 -6.60 -7.34 -3.82
CA ALA A 138 -5.70 -6.77 -2.81
C ALA A 138 -5.55 -5.26 -2.81
N ALA A 139 -5.84 -4.60 -3.94
CA ALA A 139 -5.86 -3.14 -3.98
C ALA A 139 -6.89 -2.55 -3.00
N PHE A 140 -7.96 -3.29 -2.68
CA PHE A 140 -9.11 -2.78 -1.93
C PHE A 140 -8.96 -2.66 -0.42
N TRP A 141 -7.83 -3.09 0.15
CA TRP A 141 -7.50 -2.84 1.55
C TRP A 141 -6.18 -2.10 1.73
N THR A 142 -5.65 -1.49 0.68
CA THR A 142 -4.41 -0.73 0.78
C THR A 142 -4.65 0.65 1.41
N PRO A 143 -3.64 1.23 2.09
CA PRO A 143 -3.68 2.63 2.51
C PRO A 143 -3.94 3.60 1.34
N THR A 144 -3.57 3.22 0.11
CA THR A 144 -3.77 4.05 -1.08
C THR A 144 -5.24 4.19 -1.42
N LEU A 145 -5.97 3.06 -1.47
CA LEU A 145 -7.41 3.12 -1.72
C LEU A 145 -8.13 3.82 -0.58
N TRP A 146 -7.81 3.47 0.67
CA TRP A 146 -8.41 4.13 1.84
C TRP A 146 -8.28 5.66 1.75
N ARG A 147 -7.08 6.18 1.48
CA ARG A 147 -6.85 7.62 1.34
C ARG A 147 -7.67 8.20 0.20
N TRP A 148 -7.73 7.52 -0.95
CA TRP A 148 -8.52 7.99 -2.09
C TRP A 148 -10.02 8.08 -1.76
N LEU A 149 -10.57 7.05 -1.12
CA LEU A 149 -11.98 7.02 -0.72
C LEU A 149 -12.31 8.13 0.30
N ARG A 150 -11.40 8.39 1.25
CA ARG A 150 -11.58 9.42 2.27
C ARG A 150 -11.39 10.83 1.73
N ASP A 151 -10.29 11.08 1.04
CA ASP A 151 -9.85 12.43 0.71
C ASP A 151 -10.38 12.90 -0.64
N THR A 152 -10.53 11.99 -1.62
CA THR A 152 -11.01 12.32 -2.96
C THR A 152 -12.50 12.07 -3.11
N CYS A 153 -13.00 10.90 -2.69
CA CYS A 153 -14.42 10.58 -2.81
C CYS A 153 -15.28 11.19 -1.69
N GLY A 154 -14.66 11.63 -0.58
CA GLY A 154 -15.35 12.27 0.54
C GLY A 154 -16.19 11.33 1.41
N PHE A 155 -15.96 10.01 1.32
CA PHE A 155 -16.73 9.04 2.10
C PHE A 155 -16.44 9.15 3.59
N THR A 156 -17.47 8.93 4.40
CA THR A 156 -17.36 8.71 5.85
C THR A 156 -16.52 7.46 6.15
N PRO A 157 -15.98 7.28 7.38
CA PRO A 157 -15.28 6.06 7.75
C PRO A 157 -16.12 4.80 7.51
N GLU A 158 -17.42 4.87 7.81
CA GLU A 158 -18.39 3.78 7.63
C GLU A 158 -18.58 3.43 6.16
N GLU A 159 -18.82 4.42 5.30
CA GLU A 159 -18.95 4.22 3.85
C GLU A 159 -17.66 3.66 3.25
N THR A 160 -16.51 4.15 3.71
CA THR A 160 -15.20 3.70 3.21
C THR A 160 -15.00 2.20 3.45
N ARG A 161 -15.35 1.70 4.65
CA ARG A 161 -15.32 0.26 4.96
C ARG A 161 -16.34 -0.51 4.15
N LEU A 162 -17.58 -0.02 4.10
CA LEU A 162 -18.68 -0.65 3.40
C LEU A 162 -18.38 -0.85 1.90
N VAL A 163 -17.93 0.20 1.22
CA VAL A 163 -17.64 0.21 -0.23
C VAL A 163 -16.44 -0.68 -0.54
N ALA A 164 -15.36 -0.59 0.24
CA ALA A 164 -14.20 -1.46 0.05
C ALA A 164 -14.56 -2.94 0.26
N GLY A 165 -15.30 -3.26 1.32
CA GLY A 165 -15.75 -4.62 1.60
C GLY A 165 -16.71 -5.16 0.54
N TRP A 166 -17.62 -4.31 0.04
CA TRP A 166 -18.49 -4.65 -1.09
C TRP A 166 -17.70 -4.96 -2.36
N ALA A 167 -16.72 -4.13 -2.72
CA ALA A 167 -15.89 -4.34 -3.90
C ALA A 167 -15.09 -5.65 -3.81
N ILE A 168 -14.52 -5.96 -2.64
CA ILE A 168 -13.84 -7.24 -2.40
C ILE A 168 -14.78 -8.42 -2.65
N ARG A 169 -16.01 -8.39 -2.11
CA ARG A 169 -17.02 -9.45 -2.36
C ARG A 169 -17.31 -9.61 -3.84
N VAL A 170 -17.61 -8.51 -4.54
CA VAL A 170 -17.93 -8.53 -5.97
C VAL A 170 -16.79 -9.12 -6.80
N LEU A 171 -15.55 -8.74 -6.51
CA LEU A 171 -14.38 -9.26 -7.24
C LEU A 171 -14.14 -10.74 -6.97
N ILE A 172 -14.29 -11.19 -5.72
CA ILE A 172 -14.19 -12.62 -5.37
C ILE A 172 -15.28 -13.42 -6.07
N ASP A 173 -16.52 -12.93 -6.08
CA ASP A 173 -17.64 -13.62 -6.73
C ASP A 173 -17.46 -13.68 -8.25
N ALA A 174 -16.92 -12.61 -8.86
CA ALA A 174 -16.54 -12.60 -10.26
C ALA A 174 -15.44 -13.64 -10.56
N LEU A 175 -14.41 -13.74 -9.71
CA LEU A 175 -13.36 -14.75 -9.84
C LEU A 175 -13.90 -16.18 -9.74
N LYS A 176 -14.85 -16.44 -8.84
CA LYS A 176 -15.49 -17.76 -8.71
C LYS A 176 -16.36 -18.11 -9.91
N LYS A 177 -17.04 -17.13 -10.49
CA LYS A 177 -18.03 -17.35 -11.54
C LYS A 177 -17.38 -17.46 -12.93
N ASP A 178 -16.51 -16.52 -13.26
CA ASP A 178 -15.89 -16.42 -14.59
C ASP A 178 -14.60 -15.59 -14.56
N PRO A 179 -13.44 -16.23 -14.32
CA PRO A 179 -12.15 -15.56 -14.36
C PRO A 179 -11.67 -15.24 -15.79
N SER A 180 -12.33 -15.76 -16.83
CA SER A 180 -11.87 -15.59 -18.22
C SER A 180 -11.95 -14.14 -18.70
N SER A 181 -12.83 -13.34 -18.07
CA SER A 181 -12.89 -11.89 -18.26
C SER A 181 -11.56 -11.18 -17.95
N LEU A 182 -10.68 -11.79 -17.15
CA LEU A 182 -9.35 -11.28 -16.84
C LEU A 182 -8.29 -11.65 -17.86
N ASP A 183 -8.54 -12.57 -18.80
CA ASP A 183 -7.53 -12.99 -19.77
C ASP A 183 -7.23 -11.89 -20.81
N GLY A 184 -8.15 -10.94 -20.96
CA GLY A 184 -8.10 -9.89 -21.97
C GLY A 184 -8.45 -10.46 -23.35
N SER A 185 -9.24 -9.75 -24.14
CA SER A 185 -9.35 -10.10 -25.56
C SER A 185 -7.97 -9.97 -26.20
N PRO A 186 -7.54 -10.90 -27.08
CA PRO A 186 -6.34 -10.69 -27.85
C PRO A 186 -6.49 -9.42 -28.69
N SER A 187 -5.77 -8.36 -28.30
CA SER A 187 -5.49 -7.13 -29.03
C SER A 187 -6.64 -6.51 -29.83
N ASN A 188 -7.29 -5.48 -29.29
CA ASN A 188 -7.69 -4.36 -30.13
C ASN A 188 -6.46 -3.44 -30.23
N THR A 189 -5.62 -3.70 -31.23
CA THR A 189 -4.54 -2.79 -31.61
C THR A 189 -5.19 -1.44 -31.89
N LEU A 190 -4.93 -0.43 -31.04
CA LEU A 190 -5.24 0.95 -31.40
C LEU A 190 -4.60 1.20 -32.77
N PRO A 191 -5.34 1.69 -33.79
CA PRO A 191 -4.71 2.07 -35.04
C PRO A 191 -3.63 3.10 -34.71
N SER A 192 -2.41 2.86 -35.22
CA SER A 192 -1.32 3.82 -35.12
C SER A 192 -1.82 5.20 -35.57
N PRO A 193 -1.46 6.29 -34.87
CA PRO A 193 -1.79 7.63 -35.35
C PRO A 193 -1.16 7.81 -36.73
N ASP A 194 -1.98 8.25 -37.68
CA ASP A 194 -1.57 8.60 -39.04
C ASP A 194 -0.41 9.62 -38.97
N PRO A 195 0.70 9.44 -39.70
CA PRO A 195 1.83 10.37 -39.66
C PRO A 195 1.54 11.76 -40.25
N ASP A 196 0.31 12.02 -40.72
CA ASP A 196 -0.07 13.27 -41.40
C ASP A 196 -0.70 14.34 -40.50
N ASP A 197 -0.79 14.13 -39.17
CA ASP A 197 -1.18 15.21 -38.25
C ASP A 197 0.04 16.11 -37.92
N GLU A 198 0.60 16.70 -38.98
CA GLU A 198 1.55 17.79 -38.91
C GLU A 198 0.89 18.99 -38.24
N PHE A 199 1.36 19.30 -37.04
CA PHE A 199 1.24 20.61 -36.42
C PHE A 199 1.61 21.70 -37.44
N LYS A 200 0.61 22.42 -37.95
CA LYS A 200 0.85 23.75 -38.55
C LYS A 200 0.85 24.82 -37.46
N PRO A 201 1.79 25.79 -37.52
CA PRO A 201 1.97 26.82 -36.50
C PRO A 201 0.82 27.82 -36.41
#